data_AF-A0A9X2PWA5-F1
#
_entry.id   AF-A0A9X2PWA5-F1
#
_cell.length_a   1.000
_cell.length_b   1.000
_cell.length_c   1.000
_cell.angle_alpha   90.00
_cell.angle_beta   90.00
_cell.angle_gamma   90.00
#
_symmetry.space_group_name_H-M   'P 1'
#
loop_
_entity.id
_entity.type
_entity.pdbx_description
1 polymer ?
#
loop_
_entity_poly.entity_id
_entity_poly.type
_entity_poly.pdbx_seq_one_letter_code
_entity_poly.pdbx_strand_id
1 'polypeptide(L)'
;MTIRQSALFALALGTLGLLALSGCSAGNPNMSAAEDAMEQERYERALANVDSAIAQDSANAQAYAMKARILRQMADSTAPPEAYKQRYRQARQAEEKAIKFDPGRRSDIKNQRELSFIQEFQKGADAFNRAQQSSQKSDYLRAAAYFGAAGAIRPDSTGPIRNEAFARLQAARLEGGDQGMQEMSNVIPILERYLKKEDEPEKDVYSILSQLYRQGDQPERALEVTERALDDLSSRPTHFRIQGTRGLSYTGTIEAGGTSRQVEGTTPDRIELSTSDGMVTGTFRKQDGGKKQTKGRLQVGLYTQGTQVANSRTTALEEITISEDLSSVTPLAELQNQRLSALNSTGNTEKAMQAYRQQIERNPENARYRYNYGSLLLNSDRYDEAIEQLSEAVKLDSDDPKKQYNLGAAYLNKGVVLQDSLVSVRDSVMAQNRKPTQEEAQMIEDLDEQRLQFFQNAIPPLERARQLSGANGRYRQNACSALLQAYVQTEQTDKAEDVKQCAGAGGNTSGGSGGR
;
A
#
# COMPACT_ATOMS: atom_id res chain seq x y z
N MET A 1 -62.41 -11.69 -31.15
CA MET A 1 -63.18 -10.97 -30.12
C MET A 1 -62.17 -10.47 -29.08
N THR A 2 -61.44 -9.38 -29.29
CA THR A 2 -61.83 -7.96 -29.07
C THR A 2 -62.66 -7.82 -27.79
N ILE A 3 -62.22 -7.11 -26.74
CA ILE A 3 -61.93 -5.67 -26.70
C ILE A 3 -60.83 -5.35 -25.65
N ARG A 4 -59.90 -4.46 -26.05
CA ARG A 4 -58.95 -3.70 -25.21
C ARG A 4 -59.68 -2.58 -24.49
N GLN A 5 -59.26 -2.21 -23.27
CA GLN A 5 -59.31 -0.81 -22.84
C GLN A 5 -57.98 -0.39 -22.20
N SER A 6 -57.23 0.37 -22.99
CA SER A 6 -56.11 1.21 -22.61
C SER A 6 -56.67 2.59 -22.28
N ALA A 7 -56.39 3.13 -21.09
CA ALA A 7 -56.70 4.53 -20.79
C ALA A 7 -55.46 5.38 -21.09
N LEU A 8 -55.45 5.93 -22.31
CA LEU A 8 -54.77 7.18 -22.64
C LEU A 8 -55.48 8.31 -21.91
N PHE A 9 -54.74 9.19 -21.23
CA PHE A 9 -55.24 10.53 -20.92
C PHE A 9 -54.27 11.58 -21.45
N ALA A 10 -54.87 12.54 -22.14
CA ALA A 10 -54.29 13.48 -23.05
C ALA A 10 -53.40 14.53 -22.36
N LEU A 11 -52.32 14.88 -23.08
CA LEU A 11 -51.62 16.15 -22.99
C LEU A 11 -52.62 17.30 -23.21
N ALA A 12 -52.91 18.05 -22.14
CA ALA A 12 -53.47 19.38 -22.24
C ALA A 12 -52.33 20.39 -22.04
N LEU A 13 -51.90 21.00 -23.14
CA LEU A 13 -51.07 22.19 -23.19
C LEU A 13 -51.85 23.35 -22.55
N GLY A 14 -51.70 23.50 -21.24
CA GLY A 14 -52.13 24.67 -20.49
C GLY A 14 -50.99 25.67 -20.41
N THR A 15 -50.91 26.57 -21.37
CA THR A 15 -50.10 27.78 -21.31
C THR A 15 -50.62 28.68 -20.18
N LEU A 16 -50.08 28.51 -18.97
CA LEU A 16 -50.13 29.56 -17.96
C LEU A 16 -48.84 30.38 -18.10
N GLY A 17 -48.92 31.44 -18.90
CA GLY A 17 -47.93 32.49 -18.96
C GLY A 17 -47.86 33.21 -17.62
N LEU A 18 -46.99 32.73 -16.73
CA LEU A 18 -46.35 33.58 -15.75
C LEU A 18 -45.28 34.39 -16.50
N LEU A 19 -45.71 35.52 -17.05
CA LEU A 19 -44.83 36.65 -17.36
C LEU A 19 -44.25 37.16 -16.03
N ALA A 20 -43.26 36.44 -15.51
CA ALA A 20 -42.22 37.11 -14.76
C ALA A 20 -41.51 37.98 -15.80
N LEU A 21 -41.77 39.29 -15.75
CA LEU A 21 -40.95 40.29 -16.41
C LEU A 21 -39.52 40.10 -15.87
N SER A 22 -38.74 39.27 -16.57
CA SER A 22 -37.30 39.29 -16.50
C SER A 22 -36.92 40.70 -16.92
N GLY A 23 -36.60 41.55 -15.94
CA GLY A 23 -35.88 42.77 -16.20
C GLY A 23 -34.66 42.37 -17.02
N CYS A 24 -34.64 42.76 -18.30
CA CYS A 24 -33.44 42.74 -19.11
C CYS A 24 -32.35 43.38 -18.26
N SER A 25 -31.29 42.64 -17.94
CA SER A 25 -30.09 43.30 -17.46
C SER A 25 -29.70 44.29 -18.55
N ALA A 26 -29.87 45.59 -18.30
CA ALA A 26 -29.30 46.65 -19.12
C ALA A 26 -27.76 46.66 -18.96
N GLY A 27 -27.14 45.48 -19.05
CA GLY A 27 -25.86 45.13 -18.46
C GLY A 27 -25.01 44.40 -19.47
N ASN A 28 -23.79 44.92 -19.64
CA ASN A 28 -22.66 44.41 -20.43
C ASN A 28 -23.03 43.45 -21.61
N PRO A 29 -22.92 43.89 -22.88
CA PRO A 29 -23.29 43.07 -24.05
C PRO A 29 -22.50 41.75 -24.16
N ASN A 30 -21.30 41.67 -23.56
CA ASN A 30 -20.53 40.44 -23.52
C ASN A 30 -21.18 39.39 -22.59
N MET A 31 -21.90 39.81 -21.54
CA MET A 31 -22.61 38.89 -20.65
C MET A 31 -23.79 38.23 -21.38
N SER A 32 -24.61 39.00 -22.10
CA SER A 32 -25.69 38.44 -22.92
C SER A 32 -25.15 37.53 -24.02
N ALA A 33 -24.09 37.95 -24.72
CA ALA A 33 -23.44 37.11 -25.73
C ALA A 33 -22.82 35.83 -25.15
N ALA A 34 -22.41 35.84 -23.88
CA ALA A 34 -21.98 34.65 -23.19
C ALA A 34 -23.15 33.72 -22.87
N GLU A 35 -24.31 34.24 -22.47
CA GLU A 35 -25.52 33.45 -22.16
C GLU A 35 -26.00 32.73 -23.42
N ASP A 36 -26.15 33.46 -24.52
CA ASP A 36 -26.52 32.89 -25.83
C ASP A 36 -25.54 31.80 -26.28
N ALA A 37 -24.24 32.00 -26.05
CA ALA A 37 -23.22 31.01 -26.39
C ALA A 37 -23.30 29.77 -25.51
N MET A 38 -23.65 29.89 -24.23
CA MET A 38 -23.87 28.76 -23.34
C MET A 38 -25.08 27.93 -23.74
N GLU A 39 -26.19 28.58 -24.11
CA GLU A 39 -27.41 27.89 -24.59
C GLU A 39 -27.16 27.10 -25.88
N GLN A 40 -26.22 27.56 -26.70
CA GLN A 40 -25.78 26.88 -27.91
C GLN A 40 -24.63 25.88 -27.67
N GLU A 41 -24.28 25.59 -26.41
CA GLU A 41 -23.17 24.72 -26.00
C GLU A 41 -21.79 25.14 -26.57
N ARG A 42 -21.64 26.42 -26.96
CA ARG A 42 -20.41 27.01 -27.49
C ARG A 42 -19.55 27.55 -26.36
N TYR A 43 -19.08 26.66 -25.49
CA TYR A 43 -18.46 27.07 -24.22
C TYR A 43 -17.16 27.88 -24.35
N GLU A 44 -16.30 27.59 -25.34
CA GLU A 44 -15.09 28.40 -25.57
C GLU A 44 -15.45 29.85 -25.95
N ARG A 45 -16.50 30.04 -26.76
CA ARG A 45 -17.02 31.36 -27.11
C ARG A 45 -17.65 32.05 -25.90
N ALA A 46 -18.43 31.32 -25.12
CA ALA A 46 -19.00 31.84 -23.87
C ALA A 46 -17.90 32.31 -22.92
N LEU A 47 -16.82 31.53 -22.76
CA LEU A 47 -15.69 31.85 -21.91
C LEU A 47 -14.96 33.13 -22.39
N ALA A 48 -14.72 33.25 -23.70
CA ALA A 48 -14.09 34.44 -24.29
C ALA A 48 -14.93 35.72 -24.09
N ASN A 49 -16.26 35.62 -24.21
CA ASN A 49 -17.17 36.71 -23.92
C ASN A 49 -17.13 37.11 -22.44
N VAL A 50 -17.17 36.14 -21.52
CA VAL A 50 -17.04 36.41 -20.08
C VAL A 50 -15.68 37.03 -19.74
N ASP A 51 -14.60 36.58 -20.36
CA ASP A 51 -13.26 37.17 -20.16
C ASP A 51 -13.20 38.61 -20.66
N SER A 52 -13.88 38.92 -21.78
CA SER A 52 -14.03 40.29 -22.27
C SER A 52 -14.85 41.16 -21.32
N ALA A 53 -15.90 40.61 -20.70
CA ALA A 53 -16.68 41.30 -19.66
C ALA A 53 -15.82 41.62 -18.42
N ILE A 54 -14.97 40.67 -17.99
CA ILE A 54 -14.03 40.86 -16.87
C ILE A 54 -12.94 41.87 -17.22
N ALA A 55 -12.46 41.90 -18.47
CA ALA A 55 -11.48 42.89 -18.91
C ALA A 55 -12.05 44.31 -18.92
N GLN A 56 -13.33 44.47 -19.25
CA GLN A 56 -14.03 45.76 -19.20
C GLN A 56 -14.35 46.20 -17.76
N ASP A 57 -14.73 45.26 -16.90
CA ASP A 57 -14.98 45.50 -15.48
C ASP A 57 -14.38 44.38 -14.64
N SER A 58 -13.18 44.65 -14.10
CA SER A 58 -12.42 43.68 -13.31
C SER A 58 -13.07 43.29 -11.98
N ALA A 59 -14.08 44.06 -11.52
CA ALA A 59 -14.84 43.80 -10.31
C ALA A 59 -16.23 43.17 -10.61
N ASN A 60 -16.49 42.78 -11.86
CA ASN A 60 -17.76 42.18 -12.26
C ASN A 60 -17.97 40.79 -11.64
N ALA A 61 -18.60 40.75 -10.47
CA ALA A 61 -18.88 39.52 -9.75
C ALA A 61 -19.80 38.55 -10.52
N GLN A 62 -20.71 39.06 -11.37
CA GLN A 62 -21.58 38.23 -12.20
C GLN A 62 -20.79 37.50 -13.29
N ALA A 63 -19.85 38.20 -13.95
CA ALA A 63 -18.97 37.61 -14.94
C ALA A 63 -18.11 36.49 -14.33
N TYR A 64 -17.56 36.69 -13.13
CA TYR A 64 -16.83 35.62 -12.43
C TYR A 64 -17.70 34.42 -12.05
N ALA A 65 -18.94 34.65 -11.57
CA ALA A 65 -19.87 33.56 -11.28
C ALA A 65 -20.24 32.78 -12.55
N MET A 66 -20.44 33.47 -13.67
CA MET A 66 -20.71 32.86 -14.96
C MET A 66 -19.50 32.09 -15.50
N LYS A 67 -18.29 32.63 -15.37
CA LYS A 67 -17.03 31.95 -15.71
C LYS A 67 -16.94 30.59 -15.03
N ALA A 68 -17.27 30.53 -13.73
CA ALA A 68 -17.27 29.29 -12.98
C ALA A 68 -18.30 28.26 -13.49
N ARG A 69 -19.48 28.72 -13.94
CA ARG A 69 -20.51 27.86 -14.53
C ARG A 69 -20.05 27.29 -15.88
N ILE A 70 -19.50 28.14 -16.75
CA ILE A 70 -18.96 27.75 -18.06
C ILE A 70 -17.86 26.71 -17.89
N LEU A 71 -16.89 26.98 -17.01
CA LEU A 71 -15.77 26.08 -16.76
C LEU A 71 -16.22 24.69 -16.27
N ARG A 72 -17.27 24.61 -15.44
CA ARG A 72 -17.85 23.33 -15.01
C ARG A 72 -18.51 22.57 -16.16
N GLN A 73 -19.28 23.26 -17.02
CA GLN A 73 -19.90 22.63 -18.19
C GLN A 73 -18.86 22.14 -19.22
N MET A 74 -17.80 22.92 -19.46
CA MET A 74 -16.66 22.50 -20.29
C MET A 74 -15.98 21.23 -19.79
N ALA A 75 -15.99 20.99 -18.47
CA ALA A 75 -15.37 19.81 -17.92
C ALA A 75 -16.06 18.54 -18.44
N ASP A 76 -17.39 18.53 -18.59
CA ASP A 76 -18.15 17.37 -19.04
C ASP A 76 -17.81 16.93 -20.49
N SER A 77 -17.24 17.82 -21.31
CA SER A 77 -16.71 17.51 -22.65
C SER A 77 -15.19 17.28 -22.68
N THR A 78 -14.50 17.23 -21.54
CA THR A 78 -13.03 17.14 -21.44
C THR A 78 -12.54 15.70 -21.27
N ALA A 79 -11.66 15.22 -22.17
CA ALA A 79 -11.24 13.82 -22.21
C ALA A 79 -10.22 13.39 -21.12
N PRO A 80 -9.12 14.11 -20.82
CA PRO A 80 -8.18 13.65 -19.80
C PRO A 80 -8.59 14.05 -18.36
N PRO A 81 -8.45 13.15 -17.36
CA PRO A 81 -8.82 13.41 -15.96
C PRO A 81 -8.22 14.67 -15.33
N GLU A 82 -6.96 14.98 -15.65
CA GLU A 82 -6.28 16.17 -15.12
C GLU A 82 -6.90 17.47 -15.63
N ALA A 83 -7.27 17.50 -16.90
CA ALA A 83 -7.92 18.68 -17.48
C ALA A 83 -9.31 18.87 -16.87
N TYR A 84 -10.04 17.78 -16.61
CA TYR A 84 -11.32 17.80 -15.89
C TYR A 84 -11.17 18.48 -14.51
N LYS A 85 -10.24 17.98 -13.68
CA LYS A 85 -9.92 18.54 -12.36
C LYS A 85 -9.48 19.99 -12.42
N GLN A 86 -8.67 20.35 -13.41
CA GLN A 86 -8.14 21.71 -13.55
C GLN A 86 -9.25 22.72 -13.86
N ARG A 87 -10.24 22.37 -14.68
CA ARG A 87 -11.42 23.22 -14.93
C ARG A 87 -12.19 23.53 -13.64
N TYR A 88 -12.37 22.53 -12.77
CA TYR A 88 -13.01 22.74 -11.46
C TYR A 88 -12.18 23.62 -10.51
N ARG A 89 -10.84 23.52 -10.55
CA ARG A 89 -9.97 24.46 -9.80
C ARG A 89 -10.13 25.90 -10.29
N GLN A 90 -10.15 26.11 -11.62
CA GLN A 90 -10.37 27.42 -12.21
C GLN A 90 -11.75 27.98 -11.88
N ALA A 91 -12.79 27.13 -11.91
CA ALA A 91 -14.14 27.50 -11.52
C ALA A 91 -14.18 27.98 -10.06
N ARG A 92 -13.52 27.25 -9.14
CA ARG A 92 -13.44 27.64 -7.73
C ARG A 92 -12.73 28.98 -7.53
N GLN A 93 -11.65 29.24 -8.26
CA GLN A 93 -10.93 30.52 -8.22
C GLN A 93 -11.80 31.68 -8.74
N ALA A 94 -12.58 31.45 -9.80
CA ALA A 94 -13.53 32.44 -10.29
C ALA A 94 -14.63 32.73 -9.26
N GLU A 95 -15.19 31.70 -8.61
CA GLU A 95 -16.14 31.87 -7.51
C GLU A 95 -15.55 32.63 -6.31
N GLU A 96 -14.29 32.38 -5.93
CA GLU A 96 -13.61 33.13 -4.87
C GLU A 96 -13.51 34.62 -5.23
N LYS A 97 -13.25 34.95 -6.50
CA LYS A 97 -13.29 36.34 -6.99
C LYS A 97 -14.72 36.91 -6.99
N ALA A 98 -15.72 36.14 -7.39
CA ALA A 98 -17.12 36.57 -7.34
C ALA A 98 -17.54 36.94 -5.90
N ILE A 99 -17.20 36.11 -4.91
CA ILE A 99 -17.46 36.39 -3.48
C ILE A 99 -16.68 37.62 -3.01
N LYS A 100 -15.44 37.80 -3.48
CA LYS A 100 -14.61 38.96 -3.12
C LYS A 100 -15.26 40.27 -3.54
N PHE A 101 -15.81 40.34 -4.76
CA PHE A 101 -16.40 41.56 -5.31
C PHE A 101 -17.89 41.73 -4.93
N ASP A 102 -18.58 40.64 -4.62
CA ASP A 102 -19.96 40.66 -4.13
C ASP A 102 -20.15 39.60 -3.03
N PRO A 103 -19.94 39.99 -1.75
CA PRO A 103 -20.09 39.10 -0.61
C PRO A 103 -21.51 38.52 -0.45
N GLY A 104 -22.54 39.16 -1.01
CA GLY A 104 -23.93 38.70 -0.96
C GLY A 104 -24.13 37.35 -1.64
N ARG A 105 -23.31 37.05 -2.66
CA ARG A 105 -23.31 35.76 -3.38
C ARG A 105 -22.73 34.59 -2.61
N ARG A 106 -22.15 34.81 -1.42
CA ARG A 106 -21.47 33.76 -0.64
C ARG A 106 -22.38 32.57 -0.35
N SER A 107 -23.62 32.81 0.03
CA SER A 107 -24.58 31.74 0.36
C SER A 107 -24.90 30.90 -0.88
N ASP A 108 -25.23 31.54 -2.00
CA ASP A 108 -25.60 30.87 -3.24
C ASP A 108 -24.44 30.06 -3.81
N ILE A 109 -23.23 30.63 -3.82
CA ILE A 109 -22.02 29.93 -4.28
C ILE A 109 -21.71 28.74 -3.37
N LYS A 110 -21.86 28.89 -2.04
CA LYS A 110 -21.66 27.77 -1.10
C LYS A 110 -22.65 26.64 -1.36
N ASN A 111 -23.93 26.96 -1.57
CA ASN A 111 -24.96 25.97 -1.88
C ASN A 111 -24.69 25.26 -3.22
N GLN A 112 -24.28 26.02 -4.24
CA GLN A 112 -23.89 25.45 -5.53
C GLN A 112 -22.66 24.53 -5.43
N ARG A 113 -21.65 24.91 -4.62
CA ARG A 113 -20.48 24.06 -4.37
C ARG A 113 -20.87 22.75 -3.70
N GLU A 114 -21.76 22.79 -2.72
CA GLU A 114 -22.20 21.58 -2.03
C GLU A 114 -22.92 20.63 -3.00
N LEU A 115 -23.83 21.15 -3.83
CA LEU A 115 -24.50 20.36 -4.86
C LEU A 115 -23.50 19.77 -5.88
N SER A 116 -22.58 20.58 -6.40
CA SER A 116 -21.55 20.10 -7.34
C SER A 116 -20.63 19.08 -6.70
N PHE A 117 -20.26 19.25 -5.43
CA PHE A 117 -19.45 18.27 -4.70
C PHE A 117 -20.16 16.92 -4.61
N ILE A 118 -21.44 16.91 -4.20
CA ILE A 118 -22.23 15.68 -4.10
C ILE A 118 -22.34 14.99 -5.46
N GLN A 119 -22.63 15.75 -6.52
CA GLN A 119 -22.74 15.24 -7.88
C GLN A 119 -21.44 14.62 -8.38
N GLU A 120 -20.31 15.33 -8.29
CA GLU A 120 -19.02 14.83 -8.75
C GLU A 120 -18.54 13.63 -7.93
N PHE A 121 -18.78 13.64 -6.62
CA PHE A 121 -18.46 12.49 -5.78
C PHE A 121 -19.28 11.24 -6.18
N GLN A 122 -20.57 11.41 -6.45
CA GLN A 122 -21.45 10.33 -6.92
C GLN A 122 -21.04 9.81 -8.31
N LYS A 123 -20.78 10.71 -9.27
CA LYS A 123 -20.25 10.34 -10.60
C LYS A 123 -18.97 9.51 -10.46
N GLY A 124 -18.06 9.92 -9.56
CA GLY A 124 -16.83 9.18 -9.24
C GLY A 124 -17.10 7.78 -8.70
N ALA A 125 -17.99 7.66 -7.72
CA ALA A 125 -18.38 6.36 -7.14
C ALA A 125 -19.02 5.43 -8.18
N ASP A 126 -19.93 5.95 -9.01
CA ASP A 126 -20.58 5.17 -10.05
C ASP A 126 -19.60 4.72 -11.14
N ALA A 127 -18.68 5.60 -11.56
CA ALA A 127 -17.63 5.25 -12.50
C ALA A 127 -16.69 4.19 -11.93
N PHE A 128 -16.32 4.29 -10.66
CA PHE A 128 -15.47 3.29 -10.00
C PHE A 128 -16.17 1.93 -9.90
N ASN A 129 -17.44 1.91 -9.51
CA ASN A 129 -18.23 0.68 -9.43
C ASN A 129 -18.38 0.02 -10.81
N ARG A 130 -18.60 0.80 -11.87
CA ARG A 130 -18.58 0.28 -13.25
C ARG A 130 -17.22 -0.26 -13.63
N ALA A 131 -16.13 0.44 -13.28
CA ALA A 131 -14.77 0.01 -13.56
C ALA A 131 -14.43 -1.34 -12.90
N GLN A 132 -14.93 -1.58 -11.68
CA GLN A 132 -14.78 -2.88 -11.01
C GLN A 132 -15.47 -4.03 -11.75
N GLN A 133 -16.56 -3.76 -12.48
CA GLN A 133 -17.29 -4.75 -13.26
C GLN A 133 -16.69 -4.93 -14.66
N SER A 134 -16.28 -3.83 -15.30
CA SER A 134 -15.77 -3.82 -16.68
C SER A 134 -14.29 -4.16 -16.77
N SER A 135 -13.53 -3.96 -15.69
CA SER A 135 -12.06 -3.99 -15.66
C SER A 135 -11.40 -3.07 -16.70
N GLN A 136 -12.08 -1.99 -17.08
CA GLN A 136 -11.56 -1.02 -18.05
C GLN A 136 -10.77 0.09 -17.36
N LYS A 137 -9.53 0.31 -17.80
CA LYS A 137 -8.67 1.41 -17.34
C LYS A 137 -9.33 2.78 -17.50
N SER A 138 -10.01 3.02 -18.62
CA SER A 138 -10.69 4.29 -18.93
C SER A 138 -11.77 4.65 -17.91
N ASP A 139 -12.49 3.66 -17.36
CA ASP A 139 -13.51 3.89 -16.33
C ASP A 139 -12.87 4.27 -14.98
N TYR A 140 -11.74 3.64 -14.61
CA TYR A 140 -10.99 4.04 -13.42
C TYR A 140 -10.41 5.46 -13.56
N LEU A 141 -9.86 5.80 -14.72
CA LEU A 141 -9.38 7.16 -14.98
C LEU A 141 -10.52 8.19 -14.90
N ARG A 142 -11.71 7.84 -15.39
CA ARG A 142 -12.91 8.68 -15.27
C ARG A 142 -13.34 8.86 -13.81
N ALA A 143 -13.31 7.79 -13.02
CA ALA A 143 -13.56 7.87 -11.58
C ALA A 143 -12.56 8.81 -10.89
N ALA A 144 -11.26 8.69 -11.22
CA ALA A 144 -10.22 9.57 -10.71
C ALA A 144 -10.45 11.03 -11.09
N ALA A 145 -10.92 11.32 -12.30
CA ALA A 145 -11.29 12.66 -12.75
C ALA A 145 -12.37 13.29 -11.85
N TYR A 146 -13.47 12.56 -11.64
CA TYR A 146 -14.61 13.02 -10.84
C TYR A 146 -14.25 13.20 -9.37
N PHE A 147 -13.50 12.26 -8.77
CA PHE A 147 -13.00 12.44 -7.41
C PHE A 147 -12.01 13.62 -7.30
N GLY A 148 -11.15 13.79 -8.30
CA GLY A 148 -10.26 14.94 -8.39
C GLY A 148 -11.01 16.27 -8.44
N ALA A 149 -12.11 16.34 -9.21
CA ALA A 149 -13.01 17.49 -9.28
C ALA A 149 -13.73 17.74 -7.94
N ALA A 150 -14.27 16.70 -7.30
CA ALA A 150 -14.86 16.80 -5.96
C ALA A 150 -13.85 17.37 -4.95
N GLY A 151 -12.60 16.91 -4.98
CA GLY A 151 -11.51 17.46 -4.16
C GLY A 151 -11.08 18.87 -4.55
N ALA A 152 -11.26 19.29 -5.81
CA ALA A 152 -11.03 20.67 -6.23
C ALA A 152 -12.11 21.61 -5.69
N ILE A 153 -13.38 21.17 -5.67
CA ILE A 153 -14.53 21.91 -5.11
C ILE A 153 -14.40 22.05 -3.60
N ARG A 154 -14.05 20.95 -2.91
CA ARG A 154 -13.85 20.88 -1.45
C ARG A 154 -12.44 20.39 -1.08
N PRO A 155 -11.44 21.29 -1.06
CA PRO A 155 -10.05 20.92 -0.79
C PRO A 155 -9.79 20.45 0.64
N ASP A 156 -10.67 20.80 1.57
CA ASP A 156 -10.69 20.37 2.97
C ASP A 156 -11.11 18.89 3.11
N SER A 157 -11.84 18.33 2.14
CA SER A 157 -12.31 16.96 2.19
C SER A 157 -11.22 15.98 1.74
N THR A 158 -10.87 15.03 2.60
CA THR A 158 -9.85 13.99 2.36
C THR A 158 -10.40 12.80 1.58
N GLY A 159 -11.69 12.49 1.71
CA GLY A 159 -12.36 11.38 1.02
C GLY A 159 -12.15 11.36 -0.51
N PRO A 160 -12.37 12.48 -1.24
CA PRO A 160 -12.08 12.54 -2.66
C PRO A 160 -10.60 12.34 -3.00
N ILE A 161 -9.68 12.84 -2.17
CA ILE A 161 -8.22 12.68 -2.39
C ILE A 161 -7.86 11.20 -2.37
N ARG A 162 -8.34 10.48 -1.37
CA ARG A 162 -8.11 9.05 -1.21
C ARG A 162 -8.73 8.25 -2.36
N ASN A 163 -9.98 8.53 -2.71
CA ASN A 163 -10.67 7.81 -3.79
C ASN A 163 -10.06 8.08 -5.17
N GLU A 164 -9.58 9.31 -5.42
CA GLU A 164 -8.80 9.66 -6.62
C GLU A 164 -7.53 8.80 -6.71
N ALA A 165 -6.77 8.70 -5.62
CA ALA A 165 -5.55 7.89 -5.58
C ALA A 165 -5.84 6.41 -5.86
N PHE A 166 -6.85 5.84 -5.20
CA PHE A 166 -7.22 4.44 -5.41
C PHE A 166 -7.67 4.15 -6.84
N ALA A 167 -8.48 5.01 -7.44
CA ALA A 167 -8.90 4.88 -8.84
C ALA A 167 -7.68 4.86 -9.78
N ARG A 168 -6.71 5.75 -9.59
CA ARG A 168 -5.48 5.77 -10.39
C ARG A 168 -4.62 4.55 -10.20
N LEU A 169 -4.49 4.03 -8.96
CA LEU A 169 -3.73 2.80 -8.71
C LEU A 169 -4.32 1.60 -9.45
N GLN A 170 -5.66 1.48 -9.49
CA GLN A 170 -6.30 0.42 -10.26
C GLN A 170 -6.09 0.59 -11.77
N ALA A 171 -6.21 1.82 -12.28
CA ALA A 171 -5.90 2.10 -13.68
C ALA A 171 -4.44 1.75 -14.03
N ALA A 172 -3.49 2.08 -13.16
CA ALA A 172 -2.07 1.82 -13.36
C ALA A 172 -1.74 0.32 -13.37
N ARG A 173 -2.39 -0.47 -12.51
CA ARG A 173 -2.24 -1.94 -12.49
C ARG A 173 -2.74 -2.61 -13.76
N LEU A 174 -3.81 -2.08 -14.37
CA LEU A 174 -4.34 -2.59 -15.63
C LEU A 174 -3.46 -2.25 -16.83
N GLU A 175 -2.72 -1.14 -16.78
CA GLU A 175 -1.79 -0.75 -17.84
C GLU A 175 -0.54 -1.64 -17.85
N GLY A 176 0.08 -1.83 -16.68
CA GLY A 176 1.39 -2.49 -16.58
C GLY A 176 2.53 -1.72 -17.28
N GLY A 177 3.72 -2.33 -17.30
CA GLY A 177 4.91 -1.74 -17.93
C GLY A 177 5.28 -0.35 -17.40
N ASP A 178 6.03 0.41 -18.21
CA ASP A 178 6.55 1.73 -17.83
C ASP A 178 5.44 2.76 -17.62
N GLN A 179 4.38 2.70 -18.42
CA GLN A 179 3.23 3.61 -18.30
C GLN A 179 2.45 3.36 -17.00
N GLY A 180 2.24 2.10 -16.62
CA GLY A 180 1.66 1.74 -15.33
C GLY A 180 2.54 2.23 -14.17
N MET A 181 3.87 2.04 -14.24
CA MET A 181 4.79 2.54 -13.22
C MET A 181 4.77 4.07 -13.10
N GLN A 182 4.69 4.79 -14.22
CA GLN A 182 4.56 6.24 -14.23
C GLN A 182 3.27 6.70 -13.55
N GLU A 183 2.13 6.05 -13.84
CA GLU A 183 0.87 6.37 -13.18
C GLU A 183 0.91 6.07 -11.67
N MET A 184 1.56 4.98 -11.25
CA MET A 184 1.79 4.70 -9.83
C MET A 184 2.63 5.79 -9.15
N SER A 185 3.69 6.28 -9.81
CA SER A 185 4.50 7.39 -9.32
C SER A 185 3.69 8.68 -9.16
N ASN A 186 2.79 8.97 -10.10
CA ASN A 186 1.90 10.14 -10.03
C ASN A 186 0.90 10.08 -8.85
N VAL A 187 0.66 8.90 -8.28
CA VAL A 187 -0.22 8.73 -7.11
C VAL A 187 0.46 9.12 -5.79
N ILE A 188 1.78 8.97 -5.69
CA ILE A 188 2.56 9.29 -4.48
C ILE A 188 2.19 10.67 -3.89
N PRO A 189 2.25 11.80 -4.64
CA PRO A 189 1.92 13.12 -4.09
C PRO A 189 0.43 13.28 -3.71
N ILE A 190 -0.46 12.43 -4.22
CA ILE A 190 -1.87 12.43 -3.84
C ILE A 190 -2.03 11.78 -2.46
N LEU A 191 -1.37 10.64 -2.23
CA LEU A 191 -1.39 9.93 -0.93
C LEU A 191 -0.65 10.70 0.16
N GLU A 192 0.49 11.32 -0.14
CA GLU A 192 1.20 12.20 0.81
C GLU A 192 0.30 13.37 1.26
N ARG A 193 -0.44 13.97 0.32
CA ARG A 193 -1.39 15.03 0.64
C ARG A 193 -2.53 14.52 1.51
N TYR A 194 -2.99 13.29 1.32
CA TYR A 194 -3.97 12.66 2.20
C TYR A 194 -3.40 12.47 3.61
N LEU A 195 -2.22 11.87 3.76
CA LEU A 195 -1.56 11.66 5.05
C LEU A 195 -1.23 12.95 5.82
N LYS A 196 -1.12 14.08 5.11
CA LYS A 196 -0.93 15.40 5.73
C LYS A 196 -2.22 16.03 6.24
N LYS A 197 -3.37 15.64 5.69
CA LYS A 197 -4.68 16.28 5.94
C LYS A 197 -5.62 15.45 6.79
N GLU A 198 -5.46 14.14 6.78
CA GLU A 198 -6.30 13.22 7.53
C GLU A 198 -5.74 13.04 8.94
N ASP A 199 -6.61 13.19 9.94
CA ASP A 199 -6.21 13.09 11.36
C ASP A 199 -5.98 11.64 11.78
N GLU A 200 -6.80 10.71 11.26
CA GLU A 200 -6.65 9.27 11.47
C GLU A 200 -6.51 8.52 10.12
N PRO A 201 -5.36 8.63 9.43
CA PRO A 201 -5.19 7.97 8.13
C PRO A 201 -5.39 6.44 8.21
N GLU A 202 -5.90 5.84 7.14
CA GLU A 202 -6.09 4.40 7.06
C GLU A 202 -4.73 3.70 6.90
N LYS A 203 -4.54 2.56 7.59
CA LYS A 203 -3.34 1.72 7.51
C LYS A 203 -2.93 1.45 6.05
N ASP A 204 -3.90 1.13 5.20
CA ASP A 204 -3.67 0.74 3.81
C ASP A 204 -2.96 1.85 3.01
N VAL A 205 -3.19 3.13 3.35
CA VAL A 205 -2.51 4.23 2.66
C VAL A 205 -1.02 4.24 2.99
N TYR A 206 -0.64 3.99 4.24
CA TYR A 206 0.77 3.86 4.62
C TYR A 206 1.43 2.66 3.93
N SER A 207 0.73 1.51 3.91
CA SER A 207 1.22 0.29 3.26
C SER A 207 1.48 0.50 1.77
N ILE A 208 0.50 1.08 1.07
CA ILE A 208 0.60 1.39 -0.36
C ILE A 208 1.74 2.37 -0.62
N LEU A 209 1.85 3.44 0.17
CA LEU A 209 2.89 4.45 -0.04
C LEU A 209 4.30 3.86 0.17
N SER A 210 4.48 3.00 1.19
CA SER A 210 5.74 2.25 1.38
C SER A 210 6.08 1.40 0.17
N GLN A 211 5.10 0.67 -0.36
CA GLN A 211 5.29 -0.16 -1.56
C GLN A 211 5.69 0.68 -2.76
N LEU A 212 5.02 1.81 -3.00
CA LEU A 212 5.32 2.72 -4.11
C LEU A 212 6.74 3.28 -4.02
N TYR A 213 7.19 3.70 -2.84
CA TYR A 213 8.57 4.16 -2.65
C TYR A 213 9.59 3.05 -2.92
N ARG A 214 9.34 1.82 -2.45
CA ARG A 214 10.23 0.69 -2.73
C ARG A 214 10.31 0.35 -4.22
N GLN A 215 9.18 0.44 -4.94
CA GLN A 215 9.15 0.20 -6.38
C GLN A 215 9.86 1.32 -7.16
N GLY A 216 9.83 2.55 -6.66
CA GLY A 216 10.55 3.69 -7.21
C GLY A 216 12.01 3.82 -6.75
N ASP A 217 12.59 2.79 -6.13
CA ASP A 217 13.96 2.77 -5.61
C ASP A 217 14.23 3.90 -4.58
N GLN A 218 13.27 4.14 -3.69
CA GLN A 218 13.35 5.12 -2.59
C GLN A 218 13.21 4.42 -1.23
N PRO A 219 14.13 3.50 -0.86
CA PRO A 219 13.99 2.69 0.35
C PRO A 219 14.00 3.52 1.65
N GLU A 220 14.67 4.67 1.69
CA GLU A 220 14.68 5.57 2.85
C GLU A 220 13.29 6.17 3.11
N ARG A 221 12.59 6.58 2.04
CA ARG A 221 11.22 7.11 2.15
C ARG A 221 10.23 6.02 2.53
N ALA A 222 10.44 4.80 2.01
CA ALA A 222 9.67 3.63 2.42
C ALA A 222 9.87 3.28 3.90
N LEU A 223 11.09 3.47 4.41
CA LEU A 223 11.39 3.30 5.83
C LEU A 223 10.70 4.38 6.66
N GLU A 224 10.86 5.65 6.30
CA GLU A 224 10.24 6.78 7.00
C GLU A 224 8.71 6.61 7.12
N VAL A 225 8.03 6.27 6.02
CA VAL A 225 6.57 6.11 6.05
C VAL A 225 6.13 4.92 6.89
N THR A 226 6.90 3.82 6.92
CA THR A 226 6.55 2.65 7.73
C THR A 226 6.81 2.87 9.21
N GLU A 227 7.89 3.57 9.57
CA GLU A 227 8.15 3.96 10.96
C GLU A 227 7.06 4.91 11.48
N ARG A 228 6.71 5.94 10.70
CA ARG A 228 5.58 6.82 11.02
C ARG A 228 4.27 6.05 11.18
N ALA A 229 4.01 5.08 10.31
CA ALA A 229 2.79 4.27 10.38
C ALA A 229 2.74 3.44 11.65
N LEU A 230 3.84 2.80 12.04
CA LEU A 230 3.91 1.98 13.24
C LEU A 230 3.76 2.82 14.51
N ASP A 231 4.36 4.01 14.56
CA ASP A 231 4.24 4.94 15.68
C ASP A 231 2.78 5.42 15.85
N ASP A 232 2.13 5.82 14.76
CA ASP A 232 0.72 6.25 14.75
C ASP A 232 -0.21 5.09 15.13
N LEU A 233 -0.17 4.00 14.37
CA LEU A 233 -1.16 2.92 14.46
C LEU A 233 -1.05 2.11 15.75
N SER A 234 0.16 1.91 16.29
CA SER A 234 0.36 1.10 17.51
C SER A 234 -0.35 1.68 18.74
N SER A 235 -0.57 2.99 18.75
CA SER A 235 -1.23 3.72 19.84
C SER A 235 -2.76 3.78 19.71
N ARG A 236 -3.32 3.41 18.55
CA ARG A 236 -4.76 3.56 18.29
C ARG A 236 -5.58 2.53 19.07
N PRO A 237 -6.65 2.94 19.75
CA PRO A 237 -7.43 2.05 20.59
C PRO A 237 -8.22 1.03 19.78
N THR A 238 -8.44 -0.13 20.39
CA THR A 238 -9.40 -1.11 19.89
C THR A 238 -10.80 -0.52 19.93
N HIS A 239 -11.58 -0.69 18.87
CA HIS A 239 -12.95 -0.18 18.82
C HIS A 239 -13.83 -0.99 17.87
N PHE A 240 -15.13 -0.95 18.12
CA PHE A 240 -16.13 -1.27 17.11
C PHE A 240 -16.47 -0.02 16.30
N ARG A 241 -16.50 -0.16 14.99
CA ARG A 241 -17.02 0.83 14.05
C ARG A 241 -18.35 0.33 13.51
N ILE A 242 -19.40 1.12 13.72
CA ILE A 242 -20.77 0.75 13.34
C ILE A 242 -21.23 1.65 12.21
N GLN A 243 -21.57 1.06 11.08
CA GLN A 243 -21.84 1.74 9.82
C GLN A 243 -23.07 1.14 9.12
N GLY A 244 -23.43 1.72 7.97
CA GLY A 244 -24.51 1.24 7.13
C GLY A 244 -25.46 2.34 6.71
N THR A 245 -26.76 2.06 6.68
CA THR A 245 -27.78 3.07 6.35
C THR A 245 -27.76 4.18 7.40
N ARG A 246 -27.41 5.42 7.01
CA ARG A 246 -27.23 6.55 7.94
C ARG A 246 -28.44 6.79 8.84
N GLY A 247 -28.22 6.92 10.15
CA GLY A 247 -29.24 7.15 11.17
C GLY A 247 -30.12 5.93 11.40
N LEU A 248 -29.58 4.73 11.25
CA LEU A 248 -30.20 3.46 11.60
C LEU A 248 -29.89 3.16 13.07
N SER A 249 -30.89 2.76 13.83
CA SER A 249 -30.78 2.54 15.27
C SER A 249 -30.36 1.10 15.56
N TYR A 250 -29.48 0.91 16.54
CA TYR A 250 -28.99 -0.41 16.91
C TYR A 250 -28.94 -0.56 18.44
N THR A 251 -28.97 -1.81 18.89
CA THR A 251 -28.67 -2.23 20.27
C THR A 251 -27.66 -3.37 20.22
N GLY A 252 -26.89 -3.55 21.27
CA GLY A 252 -25.92 -4.63 21.34
C GLY A 252 -25.37 -4.85 22.74
N THR A 253 -24.63 -5.95 22.89
CA THR A 253 -23.85 -6.26 24.09
C THR A 253 -22.39 -6.38 23.69
N ILE A 254 -21.48 -5.81 24.47
CA ILE A 254 -20.04 -5.94 24.27
C ILE A 254 -19.44 -6.58 25.51
N GLU A 255 -18.65 -7.62 25.29
CA GLU A 255 -17.85 -8.32 26.29
C GLU A 255 -16.37 -8.17 25.93
N ALA A 256 -15.61 -7.50 26.79
CA ALA A 256 -14.20 -7.22 26.58
C ALA A 256 -13.49 -7.04 27.93
N GLY A 257 -12.29 -7.61 28.10
CA GLY A 257 -11.48 -7.44 29.31
C GLY A 257 -12.19 -7.89 30.59
N GLY A 258 -13.05 -8.92 30.51
CA GLY A 258 -13.83 -9.43 31.64
C GLY A 258 -15.03 -8.57 32.04
N THR A 259 -15.35 -7.52 31.28
CA THR A 259 -16.53 -6.67 31.51
C THR A 259 -17.57 -6.87 30.41
N SER A 260 -18.85 -6.88 30.78
CA SER A 260 -19.98 -6.93 29.85
C SER A 260 -20.79 -5.64 29.98
N ARG A 261 -21.15 -5.01 28.86
CA ARG A 261 -21.96 -3.79 28.84
C ARG A 261 -22.95 -3.77 27.68
N GLN A 262 -24.14 -3.23 27.95
CA GLN A 262 -25.13 -2.91 26.93
C GLN A 262 -24.75 -1.63 26.19
N VAL A 263 -25.02 -1.58 24.89
CA VAL A 263 -24.80 -0.42 24.04
C VAL A 263 -25.98 -0.20 23.11
N GLU A 264 -26.28 1.06 22.81
CA GLU A 264 -27.27 1.44 21.81
C GLU A 264 -26.88 2.77 21.18
N GLY A 265 -27.34 3.02 19.95
CA GLY A 265 -26.97 4.23 19.23
C GLY A 265 -27.53 4.27 17.81
N THR A 266 -26.99 5.16 16.99
CA THR A 266 -27.37 5.29 15.57
C THR A 266 -26.16 5.39 14.65
N THR A 267 -26.22 4.75 13.49
CA THR A 267 -25.12 4.77 12.51
C THR A 267 -24.89 6.16 11.88
N PRO A 268 -23.65 6.53 11.50
CA PRO A 268 -22.41 5.87 11.89
C PRO A 268 -22.09 6.12 13.36
N ASP A 269 -21.44 5.14 14.01
CA ASP A 269 -21.04 5.21 15.41
C ASP A 269 -19.67 4.55 15.62
N ARG A 270 -18.99 4.91 16.72
CA ARG A 270 -17.70 4.34 17.13
C ARG A 270 -17.73 4.05 18.63
N ILE A 271 -17.43 2.81 18.98
CA ILE A 271 -17.43 2.34 20.36
C ILE A 271 -16.01 1.89 20.72
N GLU A 272 -15.29 2.70 21.48
CA GLU A 272 -13.95 2.37 21.96
C GLU A 272 -13.98 1.35 23.10
N LEU A 273 -12.94 0.51 23.15
CA LEU A 273 -12.73 -0.53 24.14
C LEU A 273 -11.48 -0.24 24.95
N SER A 274 -11.47 -0.61 26.23
CA SER A 274 -10.33 -0.44 27.13
C SER A 274 -9.30 -1.58 27.04
N THR A 275 -9.52 -2.57 26.17
CA THR A 275 -8.59 -3.69 25.97
C THR A 275 -7.90 -3.63 24.62
N SER A 276 -6.63 -4.01 24.59
CA SER A 276 -5.85 -4.24 23.38
C SER A 276 -5.53 -5.72 23.13
N ASP A 277 -5.99 -6.60 24.03
CA ASP A 277 -5.62 -8.01 24.07
C ASP A 277 -6.78 -8.90 24.58
N GLY A 278 -6.67 -10.21 24.40
CA GLY A 278 -7.66 -11.19 24.85
C GLY A 278 -8.93 -11.26 24.00
N MET A 279 -9.89 -12.07 24.47
CA MET A 279 -11.18 -12.27 23.82
C MET A 279 -12.03 -11.00 23.84
N VAL A 280 -12.53 -10.61 22.68
CA VAL A 280 -13.53 -9.57 22.49
C VAL A 280 -14.73 -10.13 21.75
N THR A 281 -15.91 -10.01 22.36
CA THR A 281 -17.19 -10.42 21.75
C THR A 281 -18.13 -9.23 21.70
N GLY A 282 -18.79 -9.03 20.57
CA GLY A 282 -19.81 -8.00 20.40
C GLY A 282 -21.01 -8.56 19.64
N THR A 283 -22.20 -8.44 20.24
CA THR A 283 -23.48 -8.76 19.59
C THR A 283 -24.21 -7.48 19.24
N PHE A 284 -24.76 -7.38 18.04
CA PHE A 284 -25.44 -6.18 17.56
C PHE A 284 -26.67 -6.54 16.75
N ARG A 285 -27.75 -5.78 16.92
CA ARG A 285 -28.98 -5.92 16.12
C ARG A 285 -29.59 -4.56 15.84
N LYS A 286 -30.33 -4.49 14.73
CA LYS A 286 -31.15 -3.31 14.40
C LYS A 286 -32.33 -3.23 15.34
N GLN A 287 -32.74 -2.02 15.72
CA GLN A 287 -34.01 -1.83 16.41
C GLN A 287 -35.17 -1.84 15.41
N ASP A 288 -36.31 -2.42 15.78
CA ASP A 288 -37.51 -2.31 14.95
C ASP A 288 -38.14 -0.92 15.13
N GLY A 289 -38.37 -0.22 14.02
CA GLY A 289 -38.77 1.19 14.04
C GLY A 289 -39.17 1.72 12.66
N GLY A 290 -39.75 0.87 11.81
CA GLY A 290 -40.29 1.24 10.50
C GLY A 290 -39.39 0.91 9.29
N LYS A 291 -39.82 1.32 8.08
CA LYS A 291 -39.20 0.91 6.78
C LYS A 291 -37.69 1.11 6.71
N LYS A 292 -37.17 2.20 7.27
CA LYS A 292 -35.74 2.51 7.26
C LYS A 292 -34.94 1.52 8.13
N GLN A 293 -35.48 1.13 9.27
CA GLN A 293 -34.86 0.17 10.18
C GLN A 293 -34.97 -1.26 9.61
N THR A 294 -36.12 -1.63 9.05
CA THR A 294 -36.34 -2.98 8.50
C THR A 294 -35.54 -3.24 7.22
N LYS A 295 -35.45 -2.28 6.29
CA LYS A 295 -34.70 -2.44 5.03
C LYS A 295 -33.25 -1.97 5.08
N GLY A 296 -32.89 -1.20 6.10
CA GLY A 296 -31.54 -0.65 6.22
C GLY A 296 -30.50 -1.71 6.53
N ARG A 297 -29.26 -1.44 6.11
CA ARG A 297 -28.11 -2.31 6.35
C ARG A 297 -27.38 -1.85 7.61
N LEU A 298 -27.08 -2.77 8.52
CA LEU A 298 -26.15 -2.59 9.63
C LEU A 298 -24.85 -3.31 9.30
N GLN A 299 -23.72 -2.66 9.52
CA GLN A 299 -22.38 -3.23 9.38
C GLN A 299 -21.57 -2.88 10.61
N VAL A 300 -20.92 -3.87 11.20
CA VAL A 300 -20.06 -3.70 12.37
C VAL A 300 -18.68 -4.25 12.02
N GLY A 301 -17.64 -3.48 12.31
CA GLY A 301 -16.25 -3.91 12.18
C GLY A 301 -15.53 -3.76 13.51
N LEU A 302 -14.76 -4.76 13.91
CA LEU A 302 -13.82 -4.68 15.01
C LEU A 302 -12.46 -4.25 14.47
N TYR A 303 -11.90 -3.21 15.07
CA TYR A 303 -10.61 -2.66 14.70
C TYR A 303 -9.67 -2.68 15.91
N THR A 304 -8.40 -3.04 15.69
CA THR A 304 -7.31 -2.85 16.66
C THR A 304 -6.10 -2.28 15.93
N GLN A 305 -5.41 -1.31 16.55
CA GLN A 305 -4.25 -0.61 15.97
C GLN A 305 -4.53 -0.10 14.53
N GLY A 306 -5.73 0.45 14.32
CA GLY A 306 -6.18 0.96 13.02
C GLY A 306 -6.43 -0.12 11.94
N THR A 307 -6.38 -1.40 12.27
CA THR A 307 -6.59 -2.53 11.34
C THR A 307 -7.92 -3.20 11.61
N GLN A 308 -8.70 -3.47 10.57
CA GLN A 308 -9.94 -4.24 10.70
C GLN A 308 -9.60 -5.73 10.85
N VAL A 309 -9.97 -6.32 11.99
CA VAL A 309 -9.65 -7.72 12.30
C VAL A 309 -10.85 -8.63 12.14
N ALA A 310 -12.05 -8.10 12.35
CA ALA A 310 -13.30 -8.82 12.09
C ALA A 310 -14.37 -7.87 11.56
N ASN A 311 -15.31 -8.40 10.78
CA ASN A 311 -16.47 -7.65 10.32
C ASN A 311 -17.68 -8.54 10.13
N SER A 312 -18.86 -7.97 10.33
CA SER A 312 -20.13 -8.61 10.04
C SER A 312 -21.16 -7.57 9.60
N ARG A 313 -22.19 -8.03 8.87
CA ARG A 313 -23.25 -7.16 8.36
C ARG A 313 -24.56 -7.92 8.27
N THR A 314 -25.67 -7.21 8.45
CA THR A 314 -27.01 -7.75 8.20
C THR A 314 -27.96 -6.70 7.59
N THR A 315 -28.93 -7.17 6.83
CA THR A 315 -30.10 -6.41 6.38
C THR A 315 -31.38 -6.87 7.07
N ALA A 316 -31.36 -7.96 7.83
CA ALA A 316 -32.48 -8.46 8.63
C ALA A 316 -32.43 -7.90 10.06
N LEU A 317 -33.52 -8.05 10.82
CA LEU A 317 -33.58 -7.67 12.24
C LEU A 317 -32.84 -8.67 13.17
N GLU A 318 -32.14 -9.64 12.59
CA GLU A 318 -31.36 -10.64 13.31
C GLU A 318 -30.14 -10.01 14.00
N GLU A 319 -29.66 -10.73 15.01
CA GLU A 319 -28.44 -10.38 15.72
C GLU A 319 -27.21 -10.86 14.91
N ILE A 320 -26.18 -10.03 14.87
CA ILE A 320 -24.86 -10.39 14.37
C ILE A 320 -23.86 -10.41 15.53
N THR A 321 -22.96 -11.39 15.49
CA THR A 321 -21.92 -11.57 16.49
C THR A 321 -20.55 -11.45 15.84
N ILE A 322 -19.65 -10.72 16.50
CA ILE A 322 -18.21 -10.72 16.23
C ILE A 322 -17.55 -11.26 17.49
N SER A 323 -16.68 -12.26 17.35
CA SER A 323 -15.90 -12.81 18.47
C SER A 323 -14.48 -13.07 17.99
N GLU A 324 -13.51 -12.38 18.57
CA GLU A 324 -12.11 -12.40 18.14
C GLU A 324 -11.17 -12.49 19.34
N ASP A 325 -10.14 -13.34 19.26
CA ASP A 325 -9.05 -13.38 20.25
C ASP A 325 -7.93 -12.44 19.80
N LEU A 326 -7.88 -11.23 20.37
CA LEU A 326 -6.89 -10.22 19.98
C LEU A 326 -5.45 -10.65 20.26
N SER A 327 -5.24 -11.59 21.20
CA SER A 327 -3.92 -12.15 21.52
C SER A 327 -3.31 -12.92 20.36
N SER A 328 -4.15 -13.44 19.46
CA SER A 328 -3.73 -14.20 18.28
C SER A 328 -3.56 -13.32 17.03
N VAL A 329 -3.99 -12.06 17.08
CA VAL A 329 -4.02 -11.16 15.92
C VAL A 329 -2.73 -10.35 15.83
N THR A 330 -2.20 -10.23 14.61
CA THR A 330 -0.98 -9.46 14.33
C THR A 330 -1.26 -8.29 13.37
N PRO A 331 -2.01 -7.26 13.81
CA PRO A 331 -2.62 -6.26 12.92
C PRO A 331 -1.59 -5.46 12.07
N LEU A 332 -0.40 -5.25 12.62
CA LEU A 332 0.68 -4.48 11.99
C LEU A 332 1.75 -5.35 11.31
N ALA A 333 1.58 -6.67 11.21
CA ALA A 333 2.59 -7.58 10.66
C ALA A 333 3.03 -7.22 9.23
N GLU A 334 2.08 -6.78 8.39
CA GLU A 334 2.36 -6.35 7.03
C GLU A 334 3.29 -5.12 6.99
N LEU A 335 2.97 -4.08 7.75
CA LEU A 335 3.79 -2.86 7.85
C LEU A 335 5.15 -3.16 8.45
N GLN A 336 5.21 -4.04 9.45
CA GLN A 336 6.48 -4.49 10.03
C GLN A 336 7.35 -5.20 8.99
N ASN A 337 6.77 -6.06 8.15
CA ASN A 337 7.48 -6.72 7.05
C ASN A 337 7.96 -5.72 5.99
N GLN A 338 7.16 -4.70 5.67
CA GLN A 338 7.56 -3.64 4.76
C GLN A 338 8.72 -2.81 5.33
N ARG A 339 8.67 -2.47 6.62
CA ARG A 339 9.75 -1.80 7.34
C ARG A 339 11.04 -2.62 7.28
N LEU A 340 10.99 -3.91 7.59
CA LEU A 340 12.14 -4.82 7.50
C LEU A 340 12.71 -4.88 6.09
N SER A 341 11.85 -4.92 5.07
CA SER A 341 12.30 -4.88 3.70
C SER A 341 12.95 -3.55 3.34
N ALA A 342 12.43 -2.42 3.83
CA ALA A 342 13.02 -1.11 3.59
C ALA A 342 14.39 -1.00 4.28
N LEU A 343 14.52 -1.45 5.53
CA LEU A 343 15.80 -1.52 6.26
C LEU A 343 16.87 -2.34 5.53
N ASN A 344 16.47 -3.48 4.96
CA ASN A 344 17.39 -4.29 4.15
C ASN A 344 17.86 -3.53 2.90
N SER A 345 16.98 -2.75 2.27
CA SER A 345 17.29 -2.01 1.05
C SER A 345 18.08 -0.72 1.28
N THR A 346 17.97 -0.09 2.46
CA THR A 346 18.78 1.10 2.81
C THR A 346 20.22 0.76 3.18
N GLY A 347 20.56 -0.52 3.33
CA GLY A 347 21.87 -0.95 3.81
C GLY A 347 22.14 -0.63 5.29
N ASN A 348 21.11 -0.26 6.06
CA ASN A 348 21.24 -0.01 7.49
C ASN A 348 21.23 -1.34 8.27
N THR A 349 22.30 -2.12 8.11
CA THR A 349 22.41 -3.50 8.58
C THR A 349 22.19 -3.63 10.08
N GLU A 350 22.73 -2.72 10.91
CA GLU A 350 22.55 -2.76 12.36
C GLU A 350 21.09 -2.55 12.78
N LYS A 351 20.40 -1.55 12.23
CA LYS A 351 18.97 -1.35 12.50
C LYS A 351 18.13 -2.52 12.00
N ALA A 352 18.48 -3.10 10.85
CA ALA A 352 17.81 -4.29 10.32
C ALA A 352 17.99 -5.48 11.28
N MET A 353 19.21 -5.75 11.74
CA MET A 353 19.51 -6.82 12.70
C MET A 353 18.75 -6.65 14.02
N GLN A 354 18.73 -5.43 14.59
CA GLN A 354 17.95 -5.15 15.79
C GLN A 354 16.46 -5.38 15.57
N ALA A 355 15.92 -4.94 14.43
CA ALA A 355 14.51 -5.11 14.10
C ALA A 355 14.14 -6.60 13.92
N TYR A 356 14.99 -7.40 13.28
CA TYR A 356 14.77 -8.84 13.17
C TYR A 356 14.84 -9.55 14.51
N ARG A 357 15.80 -9.20 15.38
CA ARG A 357 15.89 -9.76 16.74
C ARG A 357 14.58 -9.59 17.52
N GLN A 358 14.01 -8.39 17.52
CA GLN A 358 12.72 -8.11 18.14
C GLN A 358 11.57 -8.94 17.55
N GLN A 359 11.58 -9.20 16.23
CA GLN A 359 10.56 -10.04 15.61
C GLN A 359 10.72 -11.52 15.96
N ILE A 360 11.95 -12.00 16.10
CA ILE A 360 12.25 -13.38 16.51
C ILE A 360 11.87 -13.62 17.97
N GLU A 361 12.10 -12.65 18.86
CA GLU A 361 11.66 -12.74 20.26
C GLU A 361 10.14 -12.92 20.39
N ARG A 362 9.36 -12.27 19.51
CA ARG A 362 7.89 -12.38 19.48
C ARG A 362 7.41 -13.62 18.75
N ASN A 363 8.10 -14.02 17.67
CA ASN A 363 7.72 -15.11 16.79
C ASN A 363 8.93 -16.04 16.56
N PRO A 364 9.33 -16.82 17.57
CA PRO A 364 10.54 -17.64 17.51
C PRO A 364 10.48 -18.76 16.46
N GLU A 365 9.29 -19.14 15.99
CA GLU A 365 9.11 -20.18 14.96
C GLU A 365 9.04 -19.62 13.53
N ASN A 366 9.24 -18.30 13.36
CA ASN A 366 9.24 -17.71 12.02
C ASN A 366 10.58 -17.93 11.30
N ALA A 367 10.65 -18.99 10.49
CA ALA A 367 11.84 -19.35 9.71
C ALA A 367 12.38 -18.21 8.83
N ARG A 368 11.49 -17.36 8.30
CA ARG A 368 11.86 -16.23 7.43
C ARG A 368 12.59 -15.14 8.19
N TYR A 369 12.16 -14.81 9.41
CA TYR A 369 12.86 -13.82 10.24
C TYR A 369 14.24 -14.31 10.66
N ARG A 370 14.35 -15.58 11.06
CA ARG A 370 15.64 -16.19 11.40
C ARG A 370 16.59 -16.23 10.20
N TYR A 371 16.11 -16.64 9.04
CA TYR A 371 16.89 -16.65 7.80
C TYR A 371 17.41 -15.25 7.43
N ASN A 372 16.54 -14.24 7.43
CA ASN A 372 16.95 -12.88 7.07
C ASN A 372 17.94 -12.31 8.09
N TYR A 373 17.74 -12.57 9.39
CA TYR A 373 18.68 -12.15 10.43
C TYR A 373 20.05 -12.83 10.24
N GLY A 374 20.05 -14.16 10.09
CA GLY A 374 21.24 -14.93 9.84
C GLY A 374 21.98 -14.53 8.56
N SER A 375 21.25 -14.16 7.50
CA SER A 375 21.85 -13.64 6.27
C SER A 375 22.52 -12.28 6.47
N LEU A 376 21.95 -11.39 7.29
CA LEU A 376 22.58 -10.10 7.61
C LEU A 376 23.84 -10.31 8.47
N LEU A 377 23.78 -11.22 9.44
CA LEU A 377 24.93 -11.61 10.26
C LEU A 377 26.05 -12.21 9.42
N LEU A 378 25.72 -13.09 8.47
CA LEU A 378 26.67 -13.69 7.53
C LEU A 378 27.37 -12.62 6.68
N ASN A 379 26.61 -11.66 6.15
CA ASN A 379 27.16 -10.55 5.36
C ASN A 379 27.95 -9.54 6.20
N SER A 380 27.85 -9.60 7.52
CA SER A 380 28.60 -8.76 8.47
C SER A 380 29.75 -9.52 9.13
N ASP A 381 30.12 -10.69 8.59
CA ASP A 381 31.16 -11.58 9.08
C ASP A 381 30.97 -12.10 10.52
N ARG A 382 29.75 -12.01 11.06
CA ARG A 382 29.36 -12.51 12.39
C ARG A 382 28.94 -13.97 12.29
N TYR A 383 29.87 -14.84 11.90
CA TYR A 383 29.56 -16.20 11.47
C TYR A 383 28.96 -17.09 12.57
N ASP A 384 29.39 -16.97 13.82
CA ASP A 384 28.87 -17.80 14.92
C ASP A 384 27.37 -17.55 15.16
N GLU A 385 26.98 -16.27 15.24
CA GLU A 385 25.57 -15.89 15.35
C GLU A 385 24.78 -16.23 14.09
N ALA A 386 25.40 -16.09 12.90
CA ALA A 386 24.76 -16.48 11.65
C ALA A 386 24.44 -17.98 11.62
N ILE A 387 25.39 -18.82 12.04
CA ILE A 387 25.22 -20.28 12.14
C ILE A 387 24.07 -20.62 13.07
N GLU A 388 23.96 -19.99 14.24
CA GLU A 388 22.87 -20.21 15.18
C GLU A 388 21.51 -19.92 14.52
N GLN A 389 21.34 -18.72 13.95
CA GLN A 389 20.06 -18.31 13.37
C GLN A 389 19.70 -19.08 12.10
N LEU A 390 20.68 -19.38 11.24
CA LEU A 390 20.46 -20.15 10.02
C LEU A 390 20.18 -21.62 10.32
N SER A 391 20.78 -22.18 11.37
CA SER A 391 20.48 -23.55 11.82
C SER A 391 19.03 -23.66 12.27
N GLU A 392 18.55 -22.72 13.08
CA GLU A 392 17.13 -22.68 13.47
C GLU A 392 16.20 -22.42 12.27
N ALA A 393 16.60 -21.57 11.33
CA ALA A 393 15.83 -21.35 10.10
C ALA A 393 15.70 -22.62 9.25
N VAL A 394 16.77 -23.42 9.14
CA VAL A 394 16.78 -24.71 8.42
C VAL A 394 15.99 -25.78 9.16
N LYS A 395 16.00 -25.80 10.50
CA LYS A 395 15.17 -26.72 11.29
C LYS A 395 13.67 -26.46 11.07
N LEU A 396 13.28 -25.19 11.01
CA LEU A 396 11.88 -24.79 10.81
C LEU A 396 11.42 -24.97 9.36
N ASP A 397 12.32 -24.87 8.38
CA ASP A 397 12.04 -25.09 6.97
C ASP A 397 13.29 -25.61 6.23
N SER A 398 13.35 -26.93 6.10
CA SER A 398 14.50 -27.65 5.56
C SER A 398 14.55 -27.68 4.03
N ASP A 399 13.47 -27.29 3.35
CA ASP A 399 13.31 -27.47 1.90
C ASP A 399 13.55 -26.19 1.10
N ASP A 400 14.00 -25.12 1.75
CA ASP A 400 14.47 -23.90 1.09
C ASP A 400 15.98 -23.98 0.76
N PRO A 401 16.37 -24.08 -0.53
CA PRO A 401 17.77 -24.14 -0.93
C PRO A 401 18.57 -22.90 -0.52
N LYS A 402 17.91 -21.75 -0.31
CA LYS A 402 18.59 -20.51 0.12
C LYS A 402 19.07 -20.60 1.56
N LYS A 403 18.23 -21.15 2.44
CA LYS A 403 18.54 -21.32 3.88
C LYS A 403 19.68 -22.32 4.04
N GLN A 404 19.59 -23.43 3.32
CA GLN A 404 20.61 -24.46 3.26
C GLN A 404 21.96 -23.91 2.75
N TYR A 405 21.95 -23.18 1.64
CA TYR A 405 23.17 -22.57 1.11
C TYR A 405 23.80 -21.58 2.09
N ASN A 406 23.01 -20.68 2.68
CA ASN A 406 23.55 -19.69 3.62
C ASN A 406 24.10 -20.33 4.90
N LEU A 407 23.48 -21.38 5.43
CA LEU A 407 24.02 -22.12 6.57
C LEU A 407 25.38 -22.75 6.22
N GLY A 408 25.45 -23.39 5.06
CA GLY A 408 26.70 -23.96 4.54
C GLY A 408 27.79 -22.91 4.31
N ALA A 409 27.43 -21.76 3.74
CA ALA A 409 28.35 -20.64 3.54
C ALA A 409 28.84 -20.05 4.87
N ALA A 410 27.99 -19.98 5.91
CA ALA A 410 28.38 -19.51 7.22
C ALA A 410 29.42 -20.43 7.88
N TYR A 411 29.21 -21.75 7.82
CA TYR A 411 30.20 -22.73 8.26
C TYR A 411 31.50 -22.64 7.45
N LEU A 412 31.39 -22.54 6.13
CA LEU A 412 32.55 -22.43 5.23
C LEU A 412 33.40 -21.20 5.56
N ASN A 413 32.78 -20.02 5.66
CA ASN A 413 33.49 -18.76 5.94
C ASN A 413 34.12 -18.75 7.33
N LYS A 414 33.47 -19.34 8.34
CA LYS A 414 34.08 -19.54 9.66
C LYS A 414 35.34 -20.41 9.57
N GLY A 415 35.29 -21.50 8.80
CA GLY A 415 36.45 -22.35 8.51
C GLY A 415 37.57 -21.59 7.79
N VAL A 416 37.24 -20.71 6.85
CA VAL A 416 38.22 -19.86 6.14
C VAL A 416 38.92 -18.90 7.10
N VAL A 417 38.19 -18.22 7.99
CA VAL A 417 38.83 -17.30 8.97
C VAL A 417 39.78 -18.04 9.91
N LEU A 418 39.41 -19.26 10.32
CA LEU A 418 40.29 -20.10 11.15
C LEU A 418 41.51 -20.59 10.35
N GLN A 419 41.34 -20.92 9.07
CA GLN A 419 42.43 -21.25 8.16
C GLN A 419 43.41 -20.09 8.00
N ASP A 420 42.91 -18.86 7.83
CA ASP A 420 43.76 -17.67 7.70
C ASP A 420 44.53 -17.39 8.99
N SER A 421 43.87 -17.58 10.14
CA SER A 421 44.50 -17.48 11.46
C SER A 421 45.62 -18.51 11.63
N LEU A 422 45.37 -19.76 11.22
CA LEU A 422 46.35 -20.84 11.25
C LEU A 422 47.58 -20.54 10.37
N VAL A 423 47.35 -20.03 9.15
CA VAL A 423 48.43 -19.62 8.24
C VAL A 423 49.26 -18.51 8.85
N SER A 424 48.62 -17.49 9.42
CA SER A 424 49.32 -16.36 10.06
C SER A 424 50.26 -16.80 11.18
N VAL A 425 49.81 -17.72 12.05
CA VAL A 425 50.65 -18.28 13.13
C VAL A 425 51.83 -19.05 12.54
N ARG A 426 51.59 -19.93 11.56
CA ARG A 426 52.65 -20.71 10.91
C ARG A 426 53.69 -19.83 10.22
N ASP A 427 53.26 -18.81 9.49
CA ASP A 427 54.15 -17.88 8.80
C ASP A 427 55.00 -17.08 9.78
N SER A 428 54.43 -16.65 10.91
CA SER A 428 55.17 -15.98 11.98
C SER A 428 56.29 -16.84 12.56
N VAL A 429 56.01 -18.13 12.82
CA VAL A 429 57.02 -19.08 13.31
C VAL A 429 58.12 -19.30 12.26
N MET A 430 57.73 -19.46 11.00
CA MET A 430 58.66 -19.66 9.89
C MET A 430 59.56 -18.44 9.66
N ALA A 431 59.02 -17.22 9.74
CA ALA A 431 59.78 -15.98 9.59
C ALA A 431 60.84 -15.79 10.68
N GLN A 432 60.59 -16.32 11.88
CA GLN A 432 61.54 -16.33 12.99
C GLN A 432 62.59 -17.46 12.89
N ASN A 433 62.47 -18.31 11.87
CA ASN A 433 63.34 -19.47 11.62
C ASN A 433 63.56 -20.33 12.87
N ARG A 434 62.49 -20.57 13.63
CA ARG A 434 62.51 -21.37 14.85
C ARG A 434 61.39 -22.40 14.83
N LYS A 435 61.45 -23.34 15.77
CA LYS A 435 60.32 -24.23 16.05
C LYS A 435 59.22 -23.47 16.78
N PRO A 436 57.94 -23.87 16.63
CA PRO A 436 56.85 -23.34 17.44
C PRO A 436 57.15 -23.51 18.93
N THR A 437 56.75 -22.54 19.76
CA THR A 437 56.69 -22.75 21.21
C THR A 437 55.62 -23.80 21.53
N GLN A 438 55.59 -24.28 22.77
CA GLN A 438 54.52 -25.19 23.21
C GLN A 438 53.13 -24.57 23.04
N GLU A 439 52.98 -23.28 23.37
CA GLU A 439 51.72 -22.54 23.21
C GLU A 439 51.32 -22.39 21.74
N GLU A 440 52.26 -22.07 20.85
CA GLU A 440 51.99 -21.97 19.41
C GLU A 440 51.68 -23.33 18.78
N ALA A 441 52.36 -24.39 19.20
CA ALA A 441 52.08 -25.75 18.73
C ALA A 441 50.64 -26.15 19.09
N GLN A 442 50.21 -25.89 20.33
CA GLN A 442 48.83 -26.14 20.75
C GLN A 442 47.84 -25.29 19.95
N MET A 443 48.12 -23.99 19.78
CA MET A 443 47.25 -23.10 19.00
C MET A 443 47.11 -23.56 17.54
N ILE A 444 48.21 -24.04 16.92
CA ILE A 444 48.19 -24.60 15.56
C ILE A 444 47.30 -25.84 15.49
N GLU A 445 47.39 -26.74 16.47
CA GLU A 445 46.56 -27.95 16.56
C GLU A 445 45.07 -27.60 16.72
N ASP A 446 44.75 -26.71 17.67
CA ASP A 446 43.37 -26.29 17.95
C ASP A 446 42.72 -25.61 16.73
N LEU A 447 43.45 -24.71 16.06
CA LEU A 447 42.95 -24.02 14.86
C LEU A 447 42.74 -25.00 13.69
N ASP A 448 43.64 -25.98 13.53
CA ASP A 448 43.54 -27.01 12.48
C ASP A 448 42.34 -27.94 12.71
N GLU A 449 42.10 -28.36 13.96
CA GLU A 449 40.92 -29.15 14.33
C GLU A 449 39.63 -28.36 14.09
N GLN A 450 39.56 -27.12 14.60
CA GLN A 450 38.36 -26.30 14.47
C GLN A 450 38.02 -25.99 13.02
N ARG A 451 39.00 -25.56 12.20
CA ARG A 451 38.73 -25.23 10.79
C ARG A 451 38.19 -26.45 10.04
N LEU A 452 38.74 -27.65 10.29
CA LEU A 452 38.33 -28.88 9.64
C LEU A 452 36.90 -29.25 10.04
N GLN A 453 36.56 -29.12 11.32
CA GLN A 453 35.19 -29.34 11.80
C GLN A 453 34.20 -28.39 11.12
N PHE A 454 34.54 -27.12 10.95
CA PHE A 454 33.71 -26.15 10.24
C PHE A 454 33.54 -26.49 8.76
N PHE A 455 34.60 -26.90 8.07
CA PHE A 455 34.50 -27.38 6.68
C PHE A 455 33.63 -28.64 6.55
N GLN A 456 33.73 -29.57 7.49
CA GLN A 456 32.87 -30.76 7.54
C GLN A 456 31.40 -30.39 7.77
N ASN A 457 31.12 -29.48 8.69
CA ASN A 457 29.76 -29.00 8.99
C ASN A 457 29.12 -28.23 7.83
N ALA A 458 29.94 -27.61 6.95
CA ALA A 458 29.45 -26.93 5.76
C ALA A 458 28.88 -27.91 4.71
N ILE A 459 29.39 -29.14 4.63
CA ILE A 459 29.08 -30.07 3.52
C ILE A 459 27.59 -30.47 3.49
N PRO A 460 26.96 -30.98 4.56
CA PRO A 460 25.56 -31.43 4.51
C PRO A 460 24.57 -30.36 4.03
N PRO A 461 24.56 -29.12 4.57
CA PRO A 461 23.62 -28.10 4.10
C PRO A 461 23.93 -27.63 2.67
N LEU A 462 25.20 -27.58 2.25
CA LEU A 462 25.53 -27.25 0.85
C LEU A 462 25.09 -28.35 -0.12
N GLU A 463 25.28 -29.62 0.21
CA GLU A 463 24.75 -30.75 -0.57
C GLU A 463 23.23 -30.69 -0.67
N ARG A 464 22.55 -30.40 0.44
CA ARG A 464 21.09 -30.22 0.43
C ARG A 464 20.67 -29.05 -0.46
N ALA A 465 21.36 -27.91 -0.40
CA ALA A 465 21.10 -26.77 -1.27
C ALA A 465 21.28 -27.12 -2.76
N ARG A 466 22.32 -27.89 -3.09
CA ARG A 466 22.61 -28.39 -4.45
C ARG A 466 21.49 -29.30 -4.96
N GLN A 467 21.01 -30.22 -4.12
CA GLN A 467 19.95 -31.17 -4.44
C GLN A 467 18.58 -30.49 -4.65
N LEU A 468 18.22 -29.57 -3.76
CA LEU A 468 16.96 -28.82 -3.82
C LEU A 468 16.90 -27.83 -4.99
N SER A 469 18.06 -27.41 -5.49
CA SER A 469 18.14 -26.44 -6.59
C SER A 469 18.06 -27.13 -7.96
N GLY A 470 17.27 -26.56 -8.88
CA GLY A 470 17.21 -27.01 -10.27
C GLY A 470 18.55 -26.92 -11.00
N ALA A 471 18.68 -27.60 -12.15
CA ALA A 471 19.95 -27.77 -12.87
C ALA A 471 20.71 -26.46 -13.17
N ASN A 472 19.98 -25.39 -13.48
CA ASN A 472 20.53 -24.07 -13.78
C ASN A 472 20.24 -23.04 -12.66
N GLY A 473 19.93 -23.51 -11.45
CA GLY A 473 19.62 -22.63 -10.32
C GLY A 473 20.86 -21.95 -9.76
N ARG A 474 20.81 -20.64 -9.51
CA ARG A 474 21.90 -19.86 -8.89
C ARG A 474 22.45 -20.51 -7.62
N TYR A 475 21.57 -21.03 -6.75
CA TYR A 475 21.98 -21.68 -5.51
C TYR A 475 22.66 -23.04 -5.72
N ARG A 476 22.39 -23.74 -6.83
CA ARG A 476 23.14 -24.95 -7.21
C ARG A 476 24.59 -24.61 -7.51
N GLN A 477 24.81 -23.62 -8.37
CA GLN A 477 26.15 -23.20 -8.77
C GLN A 477 26.95 -22.71 -7.55
N ASN A 478 26.36 -21.82 -6.76
CA ASN A 478 27.00 -21.31 -5.55
C ASN A 478 27.32 -22.44 -4.55
N ALA A 479 26.39 -23.38 -4.34
CA ALA A 479 26.63 -24.54 -3.48
C ALA A 479 27.75 -25.43 -4.02
N CYS A 480 27.84 -25.65 -5.33
CA CYS A 480 28.94 -26.42 -5.92
C CYS A 480 30.30 -25.74 -5.73
N SER A 481 30.39 -24.42 -5.91
CA SER A 481 31.64 -23.67 -5.66
C SER A 481 32.06 -23.77 -4.19
N ALA A 482 31.13 -23.64 -3.26
CA ALA A 482 31.37 -23.80 -1.83
C ALA A 482 31.76 -25.24 -1.44
N LEU A 483 31.10 -26.24 -2.02
CA LEU A 483 31.40 -27.66 -1.82
C LEU A 483 32.79 -28.03 -2.33
N LEU A 484 33.19 -27.50 -3.48
CA LEU A 484 34.54 -27.74 -4.01
C LEU A 484 35.60 -27.34 -2.99
N GLN A 485 35.45 -26.17 -2.37
CA GLN A 485 36.35 -25.72 -1.33
C GLN A 485 36.30 -26.61 -0.08
N ALA A 486 35.10 -26.93 0.42
CA ALA A 486 34.94 -27.78 1.60
C ALA A 486 35.52 -29.19 1.39
N TYR A 487 35.32 -29.79 0.21
CA TYR A 487 35.87 -31.10 -0.13
C TYR A 487 37.39 -31.09 -0.27
N VAL A 488 37.98 -30.05 -0.87
CA VAL A 488 39.44 -29.91 -0.94
C VAL A 488 40.03 -29.78 0.47
N GLN A 489 39.43 -28.96 1.33
CA GLN A 489 39.92 -28.75 2.70
C GLN A 489 39.76 -29.98 3.61
N THR A 490 38.85 -30.90 3.26
CA THR A 490 38.59 -32.15 3.99
C THR A 490 39.13 -33.39 3.26
N GLU A 491 39.99 -33.20 2.26
CA GLU A 491 40.68 -34.27 1.51
C GLU A 491 39.73 -35.25 0.79
N GLN A 492 38.52 -34.83 0.45
CA GLN A 492 37.53 -35.62 -0.29
C GLN A 492 37.68 -35.40 -1.81
N THR A 493 38.81 -35.83 -2.39
CA THR A 493 39.20 -35.54 -3.78
C THR A 493 38.18 -35.99 -4.83
N ASP A 494 37.60 -37.17 -4.66
CA ASP A 494 36.63 -37.72 -5.63
C ASP A 494 35.37 -36.86 -5.66
N LYS A 495 34.86 -36.47 -4.49
CA LYS A 495 33.70 -35.57 -4.39
C LYS A 495 34.00 -34.15 -4.86
N ALA A 496 35.23 -33.69 -4.67
CA ALA A 496 35.68 -32.41 -5.20
C ALA A 496 35.62 -32.41 -6.74
N GLU A 497 36.05 -33.50 -7.39
CA GLU A 497 35.95 -33.66 -8.84
C GLU A 497 34.50 -33.64 -9.33
N ASP A 498 33.59 -34.35 -8.64
CA ASP A 498 32.17 -34.45 -9.00
C ASP A 498 31.46 -33.09 -9.07
N VAL A 499 31.88 -32.10 -8.28
CA VAL A 499 31.24 -30.78 -8.22
C VAL A 499 31.92 -29.72 -9.09
N LYS A 500 33.09 -29.99 -9.69
CA LYS A 500 33.85 -29.00 -10.51
C LYS A 500 33.05 -28.46 -11.67
N GLN A 501 32.33 -29.33 -12.38
CA GLN A 501 31.54 -28.94 -13.54
C GLN A 501 30.43 -27.95 -13.16
N CYS A 502 29.68 -28.23 -12.09
CA CYS A 502 28.60 -27.34 -11.64
C CYS A 502 29.09 -26.11 -10.89
N ALA A 503 30.32 -26.12 -10.37
CA ALA A 503 30.99 -24.94 -9.82
C ALA A 503 31.47 -23.95 -10.91
N GLY A 504 31.41 -24.32 -12.19
CA GLY A 504 31.93 -23.52 -13.31
C GLY A 504 33.44 -23.61 -13.50
N ALA A 505 34.10 -24.59 -12.86
CA ALA A 505 35.55 -24.81 -12.95
C ALA A 505 35.96 -25.74 -14.12
N GLY A 506 34.99 -26.21 -14.93
CA GLY A 506 35.22 -26.99 -16.14
C GLY A 506 35.21 -26.10 -17.39
N GLY A 507 36.38 -25.79 -17.92
CA GLY A 507 36.53 -25.01 -19.14
C GLY A 507 35.91 -25.68 -20.37
N ASN A 508 35.52 -24.84 -21.31
CA ASN A 508 35.12 -25.17 -22.67
C ASN A 508 36.25 -25.96 -23.37
N THR A 509 36.18 -27.30 -23.36
CA THR A 509 37.00 -28.17 -24.21
C THR A 509 36.09 -28.89 -25.21
N SER A 510 35.39 -28.13 -26.06
CA SER A 510 34.86 -28.68 -27.31
C SER A 510 35.96 -28.61 -28.37
N GLY A 511 36.42 -29.78 -28.79
CA GLY A 511 37.54 -30.00 -29.70
C GLY A 511 37.40 -29.32 -31.06
N GLY A 512 38.53 -28.79 -31.53
CA GLY A 512 38.78 -28.46 -32.93
C GLY A 512 39.92 -29.33 -33.47
N SER A 513 39.69 -30.65 -33.56
CA SER A 513 40.52 -31.53 -34.40
C SER A 513 39.84 -31.68 -35.76
N GLY A 514 40.16 -30.77 -36.69
CA GLY A 514 39.82 -30.89 -38.10
C GLY A 514 41.11 -30.73 -38.91
N GLY A 515 41.82 -31.84 -39.12
CA GLY A 515 43.00 -31.88 -39.98
C GLY A 515 42.63 -32.27 -41.41
N ARG A 516 43.24 -31.52 -42.35
CA ARG A 516 43.45 -31.76 -43.79
C ARG A 516 42.25 -31.83 -44.72
#